data_AF-A0A523TFE3-F1
#
_entry.id   AF-A0A523TFE3-F1
#
_cell.length_a   1.000
_cell.length_b   1.000
_cell.length_c   1.000
_cell.angle_alpha   90.00
_cell.angle_beta   90.00
_cell.angle_gamma   90.00
#
_symmetry.space_group_name_H-M   'P 1'
#
loop_
_entity.id
_entity.type
_entity.pdbx_description
1 polymer ?
#
loop_
_entity_poly.entity_id
_entity_poly.type
_entity_poly.pdbx_seq_one_letter_code
_entity_poly.pdbx_strand_id
1 'polypeptide(L)' 'MFTKDSDVKEEDLVLMETKELKEKCGKCNSTLTFKLYWSRDEYKQKIECENCGLAVWKSNLKKLDY' A
#
# COMPACT_ATOMS: atom_id res chain seq x y z
N MET A 1 14.94 8.88 32.61
CA MET A 1 15.48 7.83 31.73
C MET A 1 14.54 7.71 30.54
N PHE A 2 15.13 7.58 29.35
CA PHE A 2 14.57 7.74 28.01
C PHE A 2 13.18 7.13 27.78
N THR A 3 12.24 7.98 27.32
CA THR A 3 11.01 7.59 26.62
C THR A 3 11.35 6.95 25.29
N LYS A 4 10.73 5.81 24.98
CA LYS A 4 10.65 5.27 23.62
C LYS A 4 9.36 4.50 23.47
N ASP A 5 8.28 5.27 23.51
CA ASP A 5 7.01 4.95 22.87
C ASP A 5 7.31 4.34 21.50
N SER A 6 6.80 3.14 21.28
CA SER A 6 6.94 2.40 20.02
C SER A 6 5.99 3.00 18.98
N ASP A 7 6.28 4.24 18.61
CA ASP A 7 5.62 4.95 17.53
C ASP A 7 6.25 4.43 16.24
N VAL A 8 5.58 3.48 15.57
CA VAL A 8 5.88 3.18 14.16
C VAL A 8 5.40 4.40 13.38
N LYS A 9 6.25 5.43 13.36
CA LYS A 9 5.99 6.69 12.66
C LYS A 9 5.75 6.37 11.20
N GLU A 10 4.65 6.87 10.65
CA GLU A 10 4.35 6.77 9.22
C GLU A 10 5.46 7.38 8.34
N GLU A 11 6.36 8.17 8.94
CA GLU A 11 7.61 8.68 8.35
C GLU A 11 8.65 7.58 8.01
N ASP A 12 8.56 6.38 8.58
CA ASP A 12 9.47 5.25 8.32
C ASP A 12 9.05 4.42 7.08
N LEU A 13 7.89 4.72 6.48
CA LEU A 13 7.38 4.06 5.29
C LEU A 13 8.03 4.67 4.03
N VAL A 14 9.08 4.04 3.52
CA VAL A 14 9.71 4.48 2.26
C VAL A 14 8.85 3.99 1.10
N LEU A 15 8.17 4.91 0.41
CA LEU A 15 7.51 4.60 -0.86
C LEU A 15 8.59 4.25 -1.90
N MET A 16 8.67 2.99 -2.26
CA MET A 16 9.66 2.49 -3.21
C MET A 16 9.17 2.59 -4.65
N GLU A 17 7.93 2.18 -4.89
CA GLU A 17 7.39 2.08 -6.25
C GLU A 17 5.92 2.46 -6.25
N THR A 18 5.50 3.20 -7.28
CA THR A 18 4.09 3.41 -7.59
C THR A 18 3.85 2.94 -9.01
N LYS A 19 2.86 2.07 -9.19
CA LYS A 19 2.45 1.51 -10.48
C LYS A 19 0.96 1.67 -10.67
N GLU A 20 0.55 2.16 -11.83
CA GLU A 20 -0.85 2.13 -12.21
C GLU A 20 -1.21 0.69 -12.63
N LEU A 21 -2.16 0.09 -11.92
CA LEU A 21 -2.76 -1.17 -12.35
C LEU A 21 -3.61 -0.91 -13.58
N LYS A 22 -3.46 -1.77 -14.58
CA LYS A 22 -4.37 -1.83 -15.74
C LYS A 22 -5.79 -2.24 -15.32
N GLU A 23 -5.93 -2.85 -14.15
CA GLU A 23 -7.21 -3.21 -13.56
C GLU A 23 -7.96 -1.98 -13.08
N LYS A 24 -9.24 -1.92 -13.42
CA LYS A 24 -10.13 -0.84 -13.02
C LYS A 24 -10.80 -1.18 -11.69
N CYS A 25 -11.05 -0.17 -10.88
CA CYS A 25 -11.81 -0.33 -9.64
C CYS A 25 -13.22 -0.87 -9.96
N GLY A 26 -13.62 -1.99 -9.37
CA GLY A 26 -14.95 -2.58 -9.60
C GLY A 26 -16.12 -1.69 -9.16
N LYS A 27 -15.85 -0.63 -8.38
CA LYS A 27 -16.88 0.31 -7.89
C LYS A 27 -17.06 1.55 -8.75
N CYS A 28 -15.97 2.14 -9.26
CA CYS A 28 -16.01 3.40 -10.02
C CYS A 28 -15.36 3.30 -11.41
N ASN A 29 -14.95 2.09 -11.81
CA ASN A 29 -14.31 1.77 -13.09
C ASN A 29 -13.09 2.65 -13.46
N SER A 30 -12.44 3.22 -12.45
CA SER A 30 -11.27 4.09 -12.60
C SER A 30 -9.96 3.34 -12.37
N THR A 31 -8.87 3.93 -12.84
CA THR A 31 -7.51 3.37 -12.68
C THR A 31 -7.19 3.16 -11.19
N LEU A 32 -6.67 1.98 -10.87
CA LEU A 32 -6.15 1.67 -9.55
C LEU A 32 -4.65 1.94 -9.53
N THR A 33 -4.15 2.51 -8.45
CA THR A 33 -2.76 2.86 -8.25
C THR A 33 -2.19 1.96 -7.15
N PHE A 34 -1.27 1.09 -7.54
CA PHE A 34 -0.48 0.26 -6.65
C PHE A 34 0.70 1.07 -6.10
N LYS A 35 0.91 1.03 -4.79
CA LYS A 35 2.01 1.68 -4.09
C LYS A 35 2.72 0.61 -3.25
N LEU A 36 4.00 0.42 -3.50
CA LEU A 36 4.88 -0.44 -2.72
C LEU A 36 5.64 0.43 -1.73
N TYR A 37 5.49 0.11 -0.45
CA TYR A 37 6.19 0.72 0.66
C TYR A 37 7.15 -0.30 1.26
N TRP A 38 8.31 0.16 1.73
CA TRP A 38 9.28 -0.65 2.45
C TRP A 38 9.43 -0.10 3.85
N SER A 39 9.43 -1.00 4.83
CA SER A 39 9.48 -0.65 6.25
C SER A 39 10.13 -1.77 7.04
N ARG A 40 11.24 -1.47 7.75
CA ARG A 40 11.90 -2.38 8.71
C ARG A 40 11.95 -3.85 8.23
N ASP A 41 12.51 -4.06 7.04
CA ASP A 41 12.69 -5.39 6.42
C ASP A 41 11.44 -6.04 5.79
N GLU A 42 10.29 -5.34 5.80
CA GLU A 42 9.05 -5.84 5.20
C GLU A 42 8.56 -4.95 4.06
N TYR A 43 8.14 -5.58 2.96
CA TYR A 43 7.42 -4.93 1.88
C TYR A 43 5.93 -4.85 2.21
N LYS A 44 5.38 -3.64 2.22
CA LYS A 44 3.94 -3.38 2.33
C LYS A 44 3.41 -2.92 0.99
N GLN A 45 2.35 -3.59 0.52
CA GLN A 45 1.69 -3.23 -0.72
C GLN A 45 0.39 -2.51 -0.39
N LYS A 46 0.09 -1.42 -1.10
CA LYS A 46 -1.16 -0.67 -0.99
C LYS A 46 -1.75 -0.51 -2.38
N ILE A 47 -3.03 -0.76 -2.54
CA ILE A 47 -3.76 -0.45 -3.77
C ILE A 47 -4.71 0.69 -3.41
N GLU A 48 -4.65 1.78 -4.16
CA GLU A 48 -5.45 2.98 -3.96
C GLU A 48 -6.16 3.38 -5.24
N CYS A 49 -7.45 3.67 -5.12
CA CYS A 49 -8.28 4.19 -6.19
C CYS A 49 -8.34 5.71 -6.06
N GLU A 50 -7.72 6.44 -6.99
CA GLU A 50 -7.70 7.92 -6.92
C GLU A 50 -9.08 8.55 -7.13
N ASN A 51 -9.99 7.88 -7.84
CA ASN A 51 -11.33 8.44 -8.10
C ASN A 51 -12.30 8.19 -6.94
N CYS A 52 -12.27 7.00 -6.35
CA CYS A 52 -13.22 6.59 -5.32
C CYS A 52 -12.68 6.62 -3.89
N GLY A 53 -11.40 6.93 -3.72
CA GLY A 53 -10.72 6.93 -2.43
C GLY A 53 -10.57 5.54 -1.81
N LEU A 54 -10.81 4.47 -2.57
CA LEU A 54 -10.73 3.10 -2.07
C LEU A 54 -9.26 2.72 -1.92
N ALA A 55 -8.78 2.63 -0.68
CA ALA A 55 -7.42 2.22 -0.35
C ALA A 55 -7.44 0.89 0.42
N VAL A 56 -6.69 -0.09 -0.07
CA VAL A 56 -6.57 -1.41 0.54
C VAL A 56 -5.10 -1.75 0.71
N TRP A 57 -4.70 -2.10 1.93
CA TRP A 57 -3.36 -2.61 2.20
C TRP A 57 -3.34 -4.12 1.97
N LYS A 58 -2.49 -4.56 1.05
CA LYS A 58 -2.15 -5.97 0.84
C LYS A 58 -1.00 -6.31 1.79
N SER A 59 -1.37 -6.73 3.00
CA SER A 59 -0.48 -7.39 3.93
C SER A 59 -0.69 -8.90 3.76
N ASN A 60 0.25 -9.58 3.10
CA ASN A 60 0.27 -11.03 2.94
C ASN A 60 -0.77 -11.62 1.96
N LEU A 61 -0.38 -11.76 0.70
CA LEU A 61 -1.06 -12.69 -0.21
C LEU A 61 -0.27 -13.98 -0.24
N LYS A 62 -0.86 -15.05 0.32
CA LYS A 62 -0.74 -16.34 -0.37
C LYS A 62 -1.15 -16.09 -1.82
N LYS A 63 -0.23 -16.36 -2.76
CA LYS A 63 -0.42 -16.33 -4.22
C LYS A 63 -1.90 -16.39 -4.60
N LEU A 64 -2.47 -15.27 -5.05
CA LEU A 64 -3.55 -15.38 -6.04
C LEU A 64 -2.82 -15.44 -7.38
N ASP A 65 -2.71 -16.66 -7.90
CA ASP A 65 -2.39 -16.92 -9.29
C ASP A 65 -3.40 -16.12 -10.14
N TYR A 66 -2.88 -15.23 -10.98
CA TYR A 66 -3.63 -14.50 -12.02
C TYR A 66 -3.94 -15.44 -13.18
#